data_AF-A0A354RA27-F1
#
_entry.id   AF-A0A354RA27-F1
#
_cell.length_a   1.000
_cell.length_b   1.000
_cell.length_c   1.000
_cell.angle_alpha   90.00
_cell.angle_beta   90.00
_cell.angle_gamma   90.00
#
_symmetry.space_group_name_H-M   'P 1'
#
loop_
_entity.id
_entity.type
_entity.pdbx_description
1 polymer ?
#
loop_
_entity_poly.entity_id
_entity_poly.type
_entity_poly.pdbx_seq_one_letter_code
_entity_poly.pdbx_strand_id
1 'polypeptide(L)'
;MSGIRKATLSIIVLSLCSCGRQNPSGSFAGEIKDWVHEVFQAKVIMGSESCELLLILKQTPEGTYAEMNFRHPKMEAVRRIGKWEAGDGERVILFDDDKSPSEYYLIKRGVRYAFQTQDGLSNDDGSPVLMMRNEGLSRKASYPLRLSFEDDGVARVKGVGEEVLHGEWQWASEKIVVAVSLPAPQDSPQTLDGSETYKYFLEWSDEDAVDLLLEKMVILRPFLKKDGSKRQSWMSSLHFTDKPQLRRVGN
;
A
#
# COMPACT_ATOMS: atom_id res chain seq x y z
N MET A 1 -49.75 6.70 -44.08
CA MET A 1 -48.40 6.12 -43.88
C MET A 1 -47.37 7.20 -43.47
N SER A 2 -47.55 7.86 -42.32
CA SER A 2 -46.65 8.94 -41.85
C SER A 2 -46.10 8.71 -40.42
N GLY A 3 -46.62 7.73 -39.69
CA GLY A 3 -46.19 7.44 -38.31
C GLY A 3 -44.95 6.53 -38.19
N ILE A 4 -44.64 5.73 -39.22
CA ILE A 4 -43.59 4.70 -39.13
C ILE A 4 -42.18 5.29 -39.27
N ARG A 5 -42.01 6.40 -40.02
CA ARG A 5 -40.71 7.06 -40.23
C ARG A 5 -40.21 7.87 -39.02
N LYS A 6 -41.11 8.32 -38.13
CA LYS A 6 -40.72 9.05 -36.90
C LYS A 6 -40.27 8.11 -35.79
N ALA A 7 -40.88 6.92 -35.69
CA ALA A 7 -40.51 5.92 -34.69
C ALA A 7 -39.11 5.33 -34.96
N THR A 8 -38.72 5.14 -36.23
CA THR A 8 -37.39 4.63 -36.58
C THR A 8 -36.28 5.63 -36.26
N LEU A 9 -36.53 6.93 -36.38
CA LEU A 9 -35.53 7.97 -36.08
C LEU A 9 -35.28 8.12 -34.58
N SER A 10 -36.31 8.00 -33.73
CA SER A 10 -36.15 8.06 -32.26
C SER A 10 -35.40 6.87 -31.67
N ILE A 11 -35.51 5.68 -32.26
CA ILE A 11 -34.77 4.48 -31.81
C ILE A 11 -33.28 4.60 -32.13
N ILE A 12 -32.92 5.19 -33.28
CA ILE A 12 -31.51 5.42 -33.66
C ILE A 12 -30.88 6.49 -32.75
N VAL A 13 -31.63 7.51 -32.33
CA VAL A 13 -31.13 8.56 -31.42
C VAL A 13 -31.01 8.06 -29.97
N LEU A 14 -31.90 7.17 -29.51
CA LEU A 14 -31.78 6.53 -28.19
C LEU A 14 -30.63 5.52 -28.09
N SER A 15 -30.12 5.04 -29.23
CA SER A 15 -28.98 4.12 -29.31
C SER A 15 -27.61 4.80 -29.21
N LEU A 16 -27.57 6.14 -29.35
CA LEU A 16 -26.33 6.94 -29.36
C LEU A 16 -26.01 7.61 -28.01
N CYS A 17 -26.85 7.39 -26.99
CA CYS A 17 -26.67 7.92 -25.64
C CYS A 17 -26.50 6.81 -24.59
N SER A 18 -26.00 5.63 -24.97
CA SER A 18 -25.27 4.84 -23.97
C SER A 18 -23.92 5.53 -23.82
N CYS A 19 -23.81 6.41 -22.82
CA CYS A 19 -22.52 6.72 -22.19
C CYS A 19 -22.04 5.43 -21.52
N GLY A 20 -21.75 4.41 -22.33
CA GLY A 20 -21.33 3.10 -21.88
C GLY A 20 -19.92 3.25 -21.35
N ARG A 21 -19.74 2.99 -20.05
CA ARG A 21 -18.40 2.89 -19.48
C ARG A 21 -17.63 1.85 -20.28
N GLN A 22 -16.44 2.22 -20.76
CA GLN A 22 -15.60 1.32 -21.54
C GLN A 22 -15.04 0.24 -20.64
N ASN A 23 -15.50 -1.00 -20.82
CA ASN A 23 -14.95 -2.15 -20.10
C ASN A 23 -13.46 -2.33 -20.46
N PRO A 24 -12.60 -2.64 -19.48
CA PRO A 24 -11.21 -2.97 -19.76
C PRO A 24 -11.14 -4.27 -20.55
N SER A 25 -10.22 -4.33 -21.52
CA SER A 25 -9.92 -5.54 -22.29
C SER A 25 -8.45 -5.59 -22.66
N GLY A 26 -7.89 -6.79 -22.67
CA GLY A 26 -6.47 -7.02 -22.95
C GLY A 26 -5.60 -6.86 -21.70
N SER A 27 -4.29 -6.65 -21.91
CA SER A 27 -3.31 -6.58 -20.82
C SER A 27 -2.75 -5.19 -20.66
N PHE A 28 -2.53 -4.79 -19.41
CA PHE A 28 -1.96 -3.51 -19.01
C PHE A 28 -0.78 -3.76 -18.07
N ALA A 29 0.31 -3.02 -18.24
CA ALA A 29 1.50 -3.14 -17.42
C ALA A 29 2.09 -1.79 -17.06
N GLY A 30 2.64 -1.73 -15.86
CA GLY A 30 3.36 -0.57 -15.34
C GLY A 30 4.16 -0.97 -14.11
N GLU A 31 4.51 0.01 -13.29
CA GLU A 31 5.32 -0.20 -12.10
C GLU A 31 4.73 0.51 -10.89
N ILE A 32 4.65 -0.20 -9.77
CA ILE A 32 4.36 0.39 -8.47
C ILE A 32 5.69 0.76 -7.81
N LYS A 33 5.82 2.02 -7.37
CA LYS A 33 6.99 2.45 -6.60
C LYS A 33 6.65 2.45 -5.12
N ASP A 34 7.36 1.63 -4.35
CA ASP A 34 7.24 1.61 -2.90
C ASP A 34 8.59 1.77 -2.20
N TRP A 35 8.56 2.23 -0.96
CA TRP A 35 9.75 2.45 -0.16
C TRP A 35 10.36 1.11 0.27
N VAL A 36 11.64 0.90 -0.08
CA VAL A 36 12.44 -0.25 0.39
C VAL A 36 13.41 0.15 1.49
N HIS A 37 13.69 1.44 1.58
CA HIS A 37 14.60 2.02 2.54
C HIS A 37 14.11 3.43 2.86
N GLU A 38 13.76 3.68 4.10
CA GLU A 38 13.32 5.00 4.56
C GLU A 38 14.21 5.48 5.67
N VAL A 39 14.62 6.74 5.56
CA VAL A 39 15.47 7.40 6.55
C VAL A 39 14.69 8.57 7.13
N PHE A 40 14.54 8.58 8.44
CA PHE A 40 13.88 9.63 9.21
C PHE A 40 14.91 10.29 10.12
N GLN A 41 14.84 11.61 10.21
CA GLN A 41 15.76 12.42 10.99
C GLN A 41 15.00 13.38 11.90
N ALA A 42 15.44 13.48 13.15
CA ALA A 42 14.97 14.48 14.10
C ALA A 42 16.15 15.09 14.85
N LYS A 43 15.97 16.35 15.28
CA LYS A 43 16.75 16.94 16.35
C LYS A 43 15.94 16.84 17.63
N VAL A 44 16.52 16.23 18.66
CA VAL A 44 15.90 16.08 19.98
C VAL A 44 16.61 17.02 20.94
N ILE A 45 15.86 17.81 21.71
CA ILE A 45 16.44 18.67 22.74
C ILE A 45 16.38 17.91 24.06
N MET A 46 17.57 17.62 24.62
CA MET A 46 17.73 16.90 25.87
C MET A 46 18.81 17.57 26.72
N GLY A 47 18.47 18.00 27.93
CA GLY A 47 19.40 18.70 28.81
C GLY A 47 19.97 19.98 28.21
N SER A 48 19.16 20.75 27.46
CA SER A 48 19.58 21.93 26.67
C SER A 48 20.56 21.65 25.52
N GLU A 49 20.87 20.39 25.23
CA GLU A 49 21.73 19.98 24.11
C GLU A 49 20.89 19.49 22.93
N SER A 50 21.33 19.81 21.71
CA SER A 50 20.72 19.29 20.49
C SER A 50 21.34 17.94 20.13
N CYS A 51 20.52 16.90 20.20
CA CYS A 51 20.87 15.52 19.85
C CYS A 51 20.34 15.18 18.47
N GLU A 52 21.03 14.29 17.76
CA GLU A 52 20.58 13.77 16.49
C GLU A 52 19.94 12.39 16.69
N LEU A 53 18.73 12.21 16.14
CA LEU A 53 18.04 10.93 16.10
C LEU A 53 17.78 10.54 14.64
N LEU A 54 18.29 9.38 14.26
CA LEU A 54 18.13 8.78 12.95
C LEU A 54 17.37 7.46 13.10
N LEU A 55 16.28 7.30 12.37
CA LEU A 55 15.55 6.04 12.26
C LEU A 55 15.59 5.58 10.80
N ILE A 56 16.02 4.34 10.59
CA ILE A 56 16.12 3.70 9.30
C ILE A 56 15.18 2.51 9.29
N LEU A 57 14.25 2.48 8.34
CA LEU A 57 13.34 1.36 8.12
C LEU A 57 13.67 0.74 6.76
N LYS A 58 13.90 -0.56 6.73
CA LYS A 58 14.17 -1.33 5.51
C LYS A 58 13.14 -2.41 5.31
N GLN A 59 12.76 -2.64 4.07
CA GLN A 59 11.94 -3.75 3.64
C GLN A 59 12.72 -4.54 2.59
N THR A 60 13.02 -5.80 2.90
CA THR A 60 13.71 -6.72 2.01
C THR A 60 12.92 -8.02 1.90
N PRO A 61 13.24 -8.91 0.94
CA PRO A 61 12.59 -10.21 0.83
C PRO A 61 12.71 -11.07 2.11
N GLU A 62 13.76 -10.86 2.90
CA GLU A 62 14.03 -11.58 4.16
C GLU A 62 13.24 -11.02 5.35
N GLY A 63 12.64 -9.83 5.21
CA GLY A 63 11.77 -9.23 6.21
C GLY A 63 11.93 -7.72 6.35
N THR A 64 11.39 -7.21 7.46
CA THR A 64 11.44 -5.79 7.83
C THR A 64 12.48 -5.56 8.92
N TYR A 65 13.32 -4.55 8.71
CA TYR A 65 14.44 -4.23 9.60
C TYR A 65 14.39 -2.77 10.02
N ALA A 66 14.58 -2.51 11.30
CA ALA A 66 14.68 -1.19 11.87
C ALA A 66 16.07 -0.97 12.47
N GLU A 67 16.62 0.23 12.27
CA GLU A 67 17.84 0.68 12.92
C GLU A 67 17.62 2.09 13.45
N MET A 68 17.91 2.31 14.72
CA MET A 68 17.87 3.63 15.35
C MET A 68 19.25 4.01 15.84
N ASN A 69 19.70 5.21 15.46
CA ASN A 69 20.94 5.80 15.92
C ASN A 69 20.63 7.11 16.63
N PHE A 70 21.03 7.20 17.90
CA PHE A 70 20.93 8.40 18.71
C PHE A 70 22.34 8.91 19.03
N ARG A 71 22.59 10.19 18.74
CA ARG A 71 23.89 10.83 18.97
C ARG A 71 23.69 12.06 19.84
N HIS A 72 24.24 12.02 21.05
CA HIS A 72 24.37 13.16 21.93
C HIS A 72 25.79 13.74 21.83
N PRO A 73 25.99 15.06 21.83
CA PRO A 73 27.33 15.67 21.65
C PRO A 73 28.39 15.22 22.66
N LYS A 74 27.96 14.86 23.87
CA LYS A 74 28.81 14.52 25.02
C LYS A 74 28.74 13.05 25.46
N MET A 75 27.99 12.20 24.74
CA MET A 75 27.86 10.79 25.08
C MET A 75 28.19 9.91 23.89
N GLU A 76 28.47 8.64 24.13
CA GLU A 76 28.65 7.66 23.07
C GLU A 76 27.34 7.51 22.27
N ALA A 77 27.48 7.30 20.95
CA ALA A 77 26.33 7.11 20.09
C ALA A 77 25.65 5.77 20.41
N VAL A 78 24.33 5.80 20.58
CA VAL A 78 23.53 4.62 20.85
C VAL A 78 22.96 4.11 19.53
N ARG A 79 23.29 2.86 19.19
CA ARG A 79 22.70 2.14 18.06
C ARG A 79 21.82 1.02 18.56
N ARG A 80 20.60 0.92 18.03
CA ARG A 80 19.64 -0.15 18.30
C ARG A 80 19.17 -0.76 16.99
N ILE A 81 19.02 -2.09 16.97
CA ILE A 81 18.64 -2.86 15.79
C ILE A 81 17.41 -3.69 16.15
N GLY A 82 16.44 -3.73 15.25
CA GLY A 82 15.15 -4.35 15.50
C GLY A 82 14.40 -4.63 14.21
N LYS A 83 13.09 -4.81 14.35
CA LYS A 83 12.14 -4.98 13.26
C LYS A 83 11.13 -3.85 13.28
N TRP A 84 10.42 -3.68 12.17
CA TRP A 84 9.27 -2.80 12.14
C TRP A 84 8.08 -3.46 11.44
N GLU A 85 6.89 -3.04 11.79
CA GLU A 85 5.64 -3.54 11.22
C GLU A 85 4.74 -2.36 10.86
N ALA A 86 3.92 -2.56 9.82
CA ALA A 86 2.87 -1.61 9.48
C ALA A 86 1.65 -1.86 10.38
N GLY A 87 1.33 -0.90 11.25
CA GLY A 87 0.11 -0.86 12.04
C GLY A 87 -1.03 -0.12 11.29
N ASP A 88 -2.16 0.07 11.98
CA ASP A 88 -3.29 0.85 11.45
C ASP A 88 -2.98 2.36 11.50
N GLY A 89 -2.38 2.86 10.41
CA GLY A 89 -2.01 4.28 10.28
C GLY A 89 -0.67 4.67 10.92
N GLU A 90 0.08 3.70 11.45
CA GLU A 90 1.38 3.92 12.09
C GLU A 90 2.39 2.83 11.73
N ARG A 91 3.67 3.06 12.06
CA ARG A 91 4.69 2.02 12.04
C ARG A 91 5.06 1.68 13.47
N VAL A 92 5.07 0.40 13.78
CA VAL A 92 5.50 -0.14 15.08
C VAL A 92 6.96 -0.58 14.91
N ILE A 93 7.85 -0.14 15.79
CA ILE A 93 9.27 -0.47 15.80
C ILE A 93 9.58 -1.24 17.07
N LEU A 94 10.17 -2.43 16.92
CA LEU A 94 10.46 -3.36 18.01
C LEU A 94 11.97 -3.65 18.05
N PHE A 95 12.62 -3.28 19.16
CA PHE A 95 14.04 -3.55 19.42
C PHE A 95 14.19 -4.74 20.37
N ASP A 96 15.08 -5.67 20.01
CA ASP A 96 15.38 -6.89 20.78
C ASP A 96 16.80 -6.80 21.34
N ASP A 97 17.03 -5.80 22.19
CA ASP A 97 18.35 -5.47 22.76
C ASP A 97 18.34 -5.32 24.29
N ASP A 98 17.34 -5.92 24.96
CA ASP A 98 17.10 -5.88 26.42
C ASP A 98 16.97 -4.48 27.03
N LYS A 99 16.84 -3.43 26.21
CA LYS A 99 16.70 -2.04 26.66
C LYS A 99 15.25 -1.58 26.63
N SER A 100 14.88 -0.81 27.64
CA SER A 100 13.59 -0.12 27.70
C SER A 100 13.73 1.34 27.23
N PRO A 101 12.76 1.88 26.47
CA PRO A 101 11.61 1.17 25.90
C PRO A 101 12.04 0.31 24.71
N SER A 102 11.43 -0.87 24.55
CA SER A 102 11.69 -1.77 23.41
C SER A 102 10.78 -1.50 22.22
N GLU A 103 9.66 -0.80 22.43
CA GLU A 103 8.64 -0.52 21.42
C GLU A 103 8.49 0.99 21.19
N TYR A 104 8.41 1.38 19.92
CA TYR A 104 8.20 2.75 19.47
C TYR A 104 7.19 2.80 18.33
N TYR A 105 6.56 3.96 18.17
CA TYR A 105 5.59 4.23 17.12
C TYR A 105 6.03 5.43 16.28
N LEU A 106 5.94 5.29 14.96
CA LEU A 106 6.16 6.38 14.01
C LEU A 106 4.83 6.72 13.31
N ILE A 107 4.23 7.83 13.71
CA ILE A 107 2.87 8.22 13.31
C ILE A 107 2.93 9.45 12.41
N LYS A 108 2.33 9.37 11.21
CA LYS A 108 2.33 10.52 10.27
C LYS A 108 1.51 11.70 10.82
N ARG A 109 2.10 12.89 10.81
CA ARG A 109 1.51 14.17 11.21
C ARG A 109 1.80 15.23 10.13
N GLY A 110 0.96 15.26 9.10
CA GLY A 110 1.17 16.11 7.92
C GLY A 110 2.45 15.70 7.17
N VAL A 111 3.42 16.62 7.11
CA VAL A 111 4.75 16.39 6.49
C VAL A 111 5.79 15.79 7.44
N ARG A 112 5.47 15.71 8.74
CA ARG A 112 6.32 15.17 9.81
C ARG A 112 5.78 13.84 10.31
N TYR A 113 6.57 13.18 11.15
CA TYR A 113 6.21 11.96 11.84
C TYR A 113 6.46 12.13 13.33
N ALA A 114 5.44 11.92 14.16
CA ALA A 114 5.64 11.84 15.60
C ALA A 114 6.32 10.50 15.92
N PHE A 115 7.44 10.56 16.63
CA PHE A 115 8.16 9.39 17.11
C PHE A 115 8.00 9.30 18.62
N GLN A 116 7.35 8.25 19.09
CA GLN A 116 6.92 8.14 20.48
C GLN A 116 6.96 6.71 21.01
N THR A 117 6.88 6.58 22.32
CA THR A 117 6.70 5.31 23.04
C THR A 117 5.29 5.29 23.64
N GLN A 118 4.87 4.16 24.22
CA GLN A 118 3.58 4.09 24.93
C GLN A 118 3.51 5.07 26.11
N ASP A 119 4.62 5.27 26.82
CA ASP A 119 4.72 6.20 27.95
C ASP A 119 4.96 7.67 27.53
N GLY A 120 5.12 7.92 26.22
CA GLY A 120 5.42 9.22 25.65
C GLY A 120 6.93 9.48 25.51
N LEU A 121 7.27 10.24 24.47
CA LEU A 121 8.63 10.73 24.20
C LEU A 121 8.55 12.20 23.76
N SER A 122 9.19 13.07 24.53
CA SER A 122 9.11 14.53 24.34
C SER A 122 10.49 15.18 24.45
N ASN A 123 10.62 16.35 23.84
CA ASN A 123 11.74 17.26 24.11
C ASN A 123 11.65 17.85 25.53
N ASP A 124 12.71 18.51 25.98
CA ASP A 124 12.76 19.22 27.27
C ASP A 124 11.59 20.21 27.50
N ASP A 125 11.04 20.80 26.43
CA ASP A 125 9.92 21.75 26.48
C ASP A 125 8.53 21.06 26.47
N GLY A 126 8.49 19.73 26.52
CA GLY A 126 7.28 18.92 26.47
C GLY A 126 6.69 18.73 25.05
N SER A 127 7.29 19.33 24.02
CA SER A 127 6.85 19.13 22.64
C SER A 127 7.17 17.71 22.13
N PRO A 128 6.38 17.16 21.19
CA PRO A 128 6.64 15.83 20.65
C PRO A 128 7.92 15.78 19.83
N VAL A 129 8.60 14.63 19.85
CA VAL A 129 9.73 14.38 18.95
C VAL A 129 9.19 14.17 17.52
N LEU A 130 9.44 15.16 16.65
CA LEU A 130 9.00 15.11 15.26
C LEU A 130 10.16 14.79 14.33
N MET A 131 10.02 13.70 13.57
CA MET A 131 10.96 13.29 12.53
C MET A 131 10.50 13.76 11.16
N MET A 132 11.46 14.09 10.30
CA MET A 132 11.28 14.34 8.88
C MET A 132 11.83 13.17 8.09
N ARG A 133 11.11 12.72 7.05
CA ARG A 133 11.68 11.79 6.08
C ARG A 133 12.77 12.52 5.28
N ASN A 134 13.96 11.95 5.22
CA ASN A 134 15.03 12.40 4.35
C ASN A 134 14.92 11.66 3.01
N GLU A 135 14.29 12.31 2.02
CA GLU A 135 14.09 11.71 0.70
C GLU A 135 15.40 11.45 -0.05
N GLY A 136 16.43 12.28 0.15
CA GLY A 136 17.74 12.10 -0.47
C GLY A 136 18.49 10.86 0.00
N LEU A 137 18.22 10.40 1.23
CA LEU A 137 18.76 9.17 1.79
C LEU A 137 17.82 7.97 1.66
N SER A 138 16.52 8.21 1.46
CA SER A 138 15.52 7.16 1.28
C SER A 138 15.56 6.60 -0.15
N ARG A 139 15.12 5.34 -0.34
CA ARG A 139 15.06 4.68 -1.65
C ARG A 139 13.70 4.01 -1.84
N LYS A 140 13.12 4.24 -3.01
CA LYS A 140 12.01 3.45 -3.54
C LYS A 140 12.54 2.41 -4.52
N ALA A 141 11.90 1.25 -4.57
CA ALA A 141 12.06 0.31 -5.66
C ALA A 141 10.82 0.34 -6.56
N SER A 142 11.02 0.04 -7.84
CA SER A 142 9.93 -0.22 -8.78
C SER A 142 9.61 -1.70 -8.77
N TYR A 143 8.32 -2.01 -8.66
CA TYR A 143 7.77 -3.35 -8.74
C TYR A 143 6.86 -3.43 -9.97
N PRO A 144 7.21 -4.18 -11.03
CA PRO A 144 6.32 -4.41 -12.14
C PRO A 144 4.98 -4.98 -11.68
N LEU A 145 3.92 -4.45 -12.26
CA LEU A 145 2.56 -4.95 -12.14
C LEU A 145 2.00 -5.14 -13.54
N ARG A 146 1.42 -6.31 -13.79
CA ARG A 146 0.61 -6.59 -14.98
C ARG A 146 -0.78 -7.05 -14.59
N LEU A 147 -1.78 -6.45 -15.22
CA LEU A 147 -3.19 -6.81 -15.13
C LEU A 147 -3.68 -7.25 -16.51
N SER A 148 -4.32 -8.40 -16.59
CA SER A 148 -4.96 -8.89 -17.82
C SER A 148 -6.45 -9.04 -17.58
N PHE A 149 -7.24 -8.47 -18.47
CA PHE A 149 -8.70 -8.51 -18.46
C PHE A 149 -9.18 -9.43 -19.58
N GLU A 150 -9.86 -10.49 -19.19
CA GLU A 150 -10.45 -11.48 -20.08
C GLU A 150 -11.97 -11.28 -20.13
N ASP A 151 -12.63 -12.01 -21.01
CA ASP A 151 -14.08 -12.01 -21.13
C ASP A 151 -14.74 -12.49 -19.82
N ASP A 152 -16.04 -12.22 -19.68
CA ASP A 152 -16.87 -12.65 -18.54
C ASP A 152 -16.42 -12.18 -17.14
N GLY A 153 -15.69 -11.07 -17.07
CA GLY A 153 -15.28 -10.48 -15.79
C GLY A 153 -14.05 -11.14 -15.18
N VAL A 154 -13.31 -11.96 -15.92
CA VAL A 154 -12.10 -12.63 -15.43
C VAL A 154 -10.88 -11.71 -15.49
N ALA A 155 -10.07 -11.72 -14.42
CA ALA A 155 -8.83 -10.95 -14.34
C ALA A 155 -7.65 -11.81 -13.90
N ARG A 156 -6.45 -11.46 -14.39
CA ARG A 156 -5.19 -12.05 -13.96
C ARG A 156 -4.22 -10.96 -13.54
N VAL A 157 -3.51 -11.20 -12.42
CA VAL A 157 -2.53 -10.27 -11.86
C VAL A 157 -1.17 -10.96 -11.82
N LYS A 158 -0.12 -10.25 -12.24
CA LYS A 158 1.26 -10.72 -12.14
C LYS A 158 2.19 -9.62 -11.63
N GLY A 159 2.87 -9.89 -10.51
CA GLY A 159 3.90 -9.05 -9.91
C GLY A 159 5.34 -9.50 -10.23
N VAL A 160 6.30 -9.08 -9.39
CA VAL A 160 7.71 -9.49 -9.47
C VAL A 160 7.88 -10.93 -9.00
N GLY A 161 8.28 -11.84 -9.91
CA GLY A 161 8.63 -13.22 -9.54
C GLY A 161 7.46 -14.06 -9.02
N GLU A 162 6.23 -13.51 -9.01
CA GLU A 162 5.03 -14.17 -8.52
C GLU A 162 4.39 -15.06 -9.59
N GLU A 163 3.72 -16.12 -9.11
CA GLU A 163 2.76 -16.88 -9.91
C GLU A 163 1.63 -15.96 -10.40
N VAL A 164 1.02 -16.32 -11.52
CA VAL A 164 -0.13 -15.56 -12.04
C VAL A 164 -1.31 -15.79 -11.10
N LEU A 165 -1.78 -14.71 -10.46
CA LEU A 165 -2.95 -14.76 -9.61
C LEU A 165 -4.20 -14.61 -10.48
N HIS A 166 -5.17 -15.50 -10.26
CA HIS A 166 -6.45 -15.50 -10.96
C HIS A 166 -7.53 -14.90 -10.07
N GLY A 167 -8.44 -14.16 -10.68
CA GLY A 167 -9.59 -13.59 -9.98
C GLY A 167 -10.54 -12.90 -10.94
N GLU A 168 -11.20 -11.87 -10.42
CA GLU A 168 -12.33 -11.24 -11.11
C GLU A 168 -12.16 -9.72 -11.14
N TRP A 169 -12.79 -9.09 -12.12
CA TRP A 169 -12.94 -7.65 -12.18
C TRP A 169 -14.41 -7.25 -12.30
N GLN A 170 -14.74 -6.09 -11.73
CA GLN A 170 -16.07 -5.51 -11.84
C GLN A 170 -16.01 -3.98 -11.74
N TRP A 171 -17.08 -3.34 -12.17
CA TRP A 171 -17.29 -1.91 -11.92
C TRP A 171 -17.76 -1.66 -10.48
N ALA A 172 -17.18 -0.65 -9.84
CA ALA A 172 -17.65 -0.08 -8.58
C ALA A 172 -17.75 1.44 -8.73
N SER A 173 -18.95 1.95 -9.03
CA SER A 173 -19.17 3.31 -9.55
C SER A 173 -18.26 3.57 -10.76
N GLU A 174 -17.40 4.60 -10.72
CA GLU A 174 -16.52 4.99 -11.82
C GLU A 174 -15.17 4.22 -11.83
N LYS A 175 -15.00 3.23 -10.96
CA LYS A 175 -13.73 2.50 -10.82
C LYS A 175 -13.86 1.07 -11.32
N ILE A 176 -12.79 0.59 -11.93
CA ILE A 176 -12.57 -0.83 -12.22
C ILE A 176 -11.89 -1.43 -11.00
N VAL A 177 -12.48 -2.47 -10.43
CA VAL A 177 -11.94 -3.16 -9.26
C VAL A 177 -11.53 -4.57 -9.66
N VAL A 178 -10.23 -4.88 -9.56
CA VAL A 178 -9.70 -6.24 -9.73
C VAL A 178 -9.49 -6.85 -8.36
N ALA A 179 -9.99 -8.07 -8.14
CA ALA A 179 -9.82 -8.83 -6.91
C ALA A 179 -9.17 -10.18 -7.21
N VAL A 180 -8.04 -10.48 -6.56
CA VAL A 180 -7.36 -11.78 -6.66
C VAL A 180 -7.02 -12.31 -5.27
N SER A 181 -6.98 -13.62 -5.13
CA SER A 181 -6.64 -14.28 -3.86
C SER A 181 -5.35 -15.09 -4.00
N LEU A 182 -4.52 -15.07 -2.96
CA LEU A 182 -3.33 -15.93 -2.92
C LEU A 182 -3.76 -17.40 -2.77
N PRO A 183 -3.07 -18.34 -3.45
CA PRO A 183 -3.29 -19.76 -3.23
C PRO A 183 -2.96 -20.11 -1.77
N ALA A 184 -3.76 -21.01 -1.18
CA ALA A 184 -3.50 -21.49 0.18
C ALA A 184 -2.16 -22.27 0.22
N PRO A 185 -1.34 -22.10 1.27
CA PRO A 185 -0.15 -22.94 1.45
C PRO A 185 -0.53 -24.43 1.44
N GLN A 186 0.24 -25.26 0.75
CA GLN A 186 -0.06 -26.70 0.58
C GLN A 186 -0.18 -27.48 1.91
N ASP A 187 0.44 -26.99 2.99
CA ASP A 187 0.41 -27.62 4.34
C ASP A 187 -0.66 -27.03 5.27
N SER A 188 -1.61 -26.26 4.75
CA SER A 188 -2.69 -25.68 5.54
C SER A 188 -3.73 -26.74 5.86
N PRO A 189 -4.08 -27.01 7.14
CA PRO A 189 -5.24 -27.83 7.46
C PRO A 189 -6.47 -27.32 6.67
N GLN A 190 -7.19 -28.24 6.03
CA GLN A 190 -8.30 -28.02 5.08
C GLN A 190 -9.47 -27.15 5.60
N THR A 191 -9.37 -26.62 6.82
CA THR A 191 -10.34 -25.77 7.51
C THR A 191 -9.93 -24.29 7.59
N LEU A 192 -8.80 -23.89 7.00
CA LEU A 192 -8.33 -22.50 7.00
C LEU A 192 -9.04 -21.67 5.92
N ASP A 193 -10.31 -21.32 6.19
CA ASP A 193 -11.11 -20.43 5.35
C ASP A 193 -10.63 -18.98 5.43
N GLY A 194 -9.67 -18.64 4.57
CA GLY A 194 -9.31 -17.28 4.24
C GLY A 194 -7.97 -17.20 3.53
N SER A 195 -7.99 -17.07 2.22
CA SER A 195 -6.83 -16.63 1.46
C SER A 195 -6.68 -15.11 1.56
N GLU A 196 -5.43 -14.65 1.68
CA GLU A 196 -5.14 -13.22 1.56
C GLU A 196 -5.60 -12.70 0.20
N THR A 197 -6.44 -11.67 0.22
CA THR A 197 -7.07 -11.12 -0.99
C THR A 197 -6.51 -9.73 -1.28
N TYR A 198 -6.14 -9.50 -2.53
CA TYR A 198 -5.65 -8.22 -3.04
C TYR A 198 -6.72 -7.59 -3.92
N LYS A 199 -7.05 -6.32 -3.65
CA LYS A 199 -7.94 -5.52 -4.48
C LYS A 199 -7.22 -4.32 -5.07
N TYR A 200 -7.31 -4.14 -6.38
CA TYR A 200 -6.73 -3.04 -7.14
C TYR A 200 -7.87 -2.14 -7.62
N PHE A 201 -7.80 -0.85 -7.32
CA PHE A 201 -8.80 0.14 -7.72
C PHE A 201 -8.22 1.02 -8.82
N LEU A 202 -8.81 0.92 -10.01
CA LEU A 202 -8.31 1.52 -11.23
C LEU A 202 -9.35 2.48 -11.81
N GLU A 203 -8.86 3.48 -12.52
CA GLU A 203 -9.67 4.41 -13.32
C GLU A 203 -9.01 4.56 -14.69
N TRP A 204 -9.78 4.95 -15.71
CA TRP A 204 -9.21 5.32 -17.00
C TRP A 204 -8.47 6.65 -16.89
N SER A 205 -7.36 6.78 -17.62
CA SER A 205 -6.72 8.09 -17.79
C SER A 205 -7.66 9.06 -18.50
N ASP A 206 -7.73 10.30 -18.03
CA ASP A 206 -8.53 11.37 -18.66
C ASP A 206 -8.10 11.63 -20.12
N GLU A 207 -6.83 11.36 -20.45
CA GLU A 207 -6.31 11.37 -21.81
C GLU A 207 -6.73 10.08 -22.55
N ASP A 208 -7.71 10.24 -23.44
CA ASP A 208 -8.21 9.26 -24.43
C ASP A 208 -8.59 7.86 -23.90
N ALA A 209 -8.69 7.65 -22.57
CA ALA A 209 -8.98 6.36 -21.93
C ALA A 209 -8.10 5.21 -22.45
N VAL A 210 -6.83 5.50 -22.71
CA VAL A 210 -5.88 4.51 -23.28
C VAL A 210 -5.21 3.69 -22.17
N ASP A 211 -4.96 4.33 -21.03
CA ASP A 211 -4.22 3.75 -19.91
C ASP A 211 -5.09 3.63 -18.66
N LEU A 212 -4.69 2.71 -17.78
CA LEU A 212 -5.31 2.56 -16.47
C LEU A 212 -4.44 3.20 -15.40
N LEU A 213 -5.05 4.02 -14.55
CA LEU A 213 -4.39 4.62 -13.39
C LEU A 213 -4.75 3.83 -12.13
N LEU A 214 -3.74 3.38 -11.39
CA LEU A 214 -3.94 2.68 -10.13
C LEU A 214 -4.07 3.68 -8.98
N GLU A 215 -5.27 3.84 -8.43
CA GLU A 215 -5.53 4.76 -7.32
C GLU A 215 -5.04 4.19 -5.98
N LYS A 216 -5.42 2.94 -5.71
CA LYS A 216 -5.09 2.28 -4.45
C LYS A 216 -5.11 0.77 -4.57
N MET A 217 -4.41 0.14 -3.63
CA MET A 217 -4.48 -1.29 -3.37
C MET A 217 -4.99 -1.54 -1.96
N VAL A 218 -5.78 -2.58 -1.79
CA VAL A 218 -6.25 -3.06 -0.48
C VAL A 218 -5.86 -4.51 -0.33
N ILE A 219 -5.21 -4.82 0.79
CA ILE A 219 -4.80 -6.16 1.18
C ILE A 219 -5.69 -6.58 2.34
N LEU A 220 -6.41 -7.69 2.16
CA LEU A 220 -7.29 -8.27 3.16
C LEU A 220 -6.64 -9.55 3.68
N ARG A 221 -6.14 -9.51 4.92
CA ARG A 221 -5.61 -10.69 5.60
C ARG A 221 -6.60 -11.20 6.63
N PRO A 222 -6.99 -12.48 6.56
CA PRO A 222 -7.77 -13.10 7.62
C PRO A 222 -6.87 -13.32 8.85
N PHE A 223 -7.24 -12.74 9.98
CA PHE A 223 -6.59 -13.01 11.26
C PHE A 223 -7.27 -14.21 11.93
N LEU A 224 -6.48 -15.25 12.19
CA LEU A 224 -6.91 -16.45 12.89
C LEU A 224 -6.31 -16.49 14.28
N LYS A 225 -7.14 -16.82 15.28
CA LYS A 225 -6.64 -17.17 16.61
C LYS A 225 -6.02 -18.58 16.59
N LYS A 226 -5.24 -18.91 17.62
CA LYS A 226 -4.74 -20.28 17.87
C LYS A 226 -5.86 -21.33 17.98
N ASP A 227 -7.10 -20.92 18.22
CA ASP A 227 -8.29 -21.78 18.31
C ASP A 227 -9.08 -21.90 16.98
N GLY A 228 -8.61 -21.29 15.88
CA GLY A 228 -9.27 -21.31 14.58
C GLY A 228 -10.46 -20.35 14.44
N SER A 229 -10.84 -19.59 15.48
CA SER A 229 -11.89 -18.59 15.38
C SER A 229 -11.41 -17.32 14.65
N LYS A 230 -12.28 -16.76 13.79
CA LYS A 230 -12.02 -15.51 13.05
C LYS A 230 -12.16 -14.31 13.98
N ARG A 231 -11.14 -13.43 14.04
CA ARG A 231 -11.34 -12.02 14.45
C ARG A 231 -11.52 -11.17 13.19
N GLN A 232 -11.99 -9.93 13.33
CA GLN A 232 -12.04 -8.92 12.27
C GLN A 232 -10.84 -9.03 11.33
N SER A 233 -11.09 -9.08 10.02
CA SER A 233 -10.06 -9.09 8.99
C SER A 233 -9.19 -7.84 9.13
N TRP A 234 -7.87 -8.03 9.00
CA TRP A 234 -6.95 -6.91 8.89
C TRP A 234 -6.98 -6.39 7.47
N MET A 235 -7.13 -5.08 7.35
CA MET A 235 -7.18 -4.38 6.09
C MET A 235 -6.01 -3.40 6.06
N SER A 236 -5.06 -3.63 5.15
CA SER A 236 -4.07 -2.61 4.81
C SER A 236 -4.43 -1.99 3.48
N SER A 237 -4.21 -0.68 3.37
CA SER A 237 -4.45 0.05 2.13
C SER A 237 -3.24 0.87 1.74
N LEU A 238 -2.78 0.68 0.51
CA LEU A 238 -1.77 1.53 -0.13
C LEU A 238 -2.50 2.50 -1.05
N HIS A 239 -2.40 3.80 -0.75
CA HIS A 239 -2.95 4.86 -1.60
C HIS A 239 -1.80 5.53 -2.37
N PHE A 240 -1.94 5.65 -3.68
CA PHE A 240 -0.91 6.22 -4.53
C PHE A 240 -1.21 7.68 -4.85
N THR A 241 -0.31 8.58 -4.43
CA THR A 241 -0.43 10.01 -4.72
C THR A 241 -0.30 10.30 -6.22
N ASP A 242 0.68 9.68 -6.87
CA ASP A 242 0.99 9.92 -8.29
C ASP A 242 0.33 8.90 -9.24
N LYS A 243 -0.60 8.06 -8.73
CA LYS A 243 -1.33 6.96 -9.39
C LYS A 243 -0.53 6.22 -10.51
N PRO A 244 0.11 5.06 -10.23
CA PRO A 244 0.83 4.29 -11.23
C PRO A 244 0.04 4.11 -12.53
N GLN A 245 0.65 4.51 -13.65
CA GLN A 245 0.09 4.35 -14.99
C GLN A 245 0.40 2.96 -15.53
N LEU A 246 -0.64 2.21 -15.85
CA LEU A 246 -0.58 0.90 -16.47
C LEU A 246 -0.95 1.05 -17.94
N ARG A 247 0.03 0.85 -18.82
CA ARG A 247 -0.12 1.00 -20.26
C ARG A 247 -0.51 -0.32 -20.89
N ARG A 248 -1.35 -0.26 -21.93
CA ARG A 248 -1.71 -1.45 -22.71
C ARG A 248 -0.45 -2.12 -23.28
N VAL A 249 -0.35 -3.43 -23.14
CA VAL A 249 0.77 -4.26 -23.64
C VAL A 249 0.23 -5.46 -24.39
N GLY A 250 0.61 -5.56 -25.67
CA GLY A 250 0.18 -6.62 -26.58
C GLY A 250 -1.19 -6.36 -27.21
N ASN A 251 -1.29 -6.70 -28.49
CA ASN A 251 -2.56 -6.95 -29.19
C ASN A 251 -2.85 -8.44 -29.17
#